data_AF-A0A8H8N2X0-F1
#
_entry.id   AF-A0A8H8N2X0-F1
#
_cell.length_a   1.000
_cell.length_b   1.000
_cell.length_c   1.000
_cell.angle_alpha   90.00
_cell.angle_beta   90.00
_cell.angle_gamma   90.00
#
_symmetry.space_group_name_H-M   'P 1'
#
loop_
_entity.id
_entity.type
_entity.pdbx_description
1 polymer ?
#
loop_
_entity_poly.entity_id
_entity_poly.type
_entity_poly.pdbx_seq_one_letter_code
_entity_poly.pdbx_strand_id
1 'polypeptide(L)'
;MGGQVVELSDFMPKNKSLLSSNRLLRNSSGEEFEWKLERKIHCVNVATDANVATFYRATHGIFHKKHPAYIDISEQVIHEQDLFVLACLIMEIHWRYQHIFSNAAVSVAVV
;
A
#
# COMPACT_ATOMS: atom_id res chain seq x y z
N MET A 1 5.58 -1.89 -33.78
CA MET A 1 5.43 -2.21 -32.34
C MET A 1 5.38 -0.91 -31.58
N GLY A 2 4.19 -0.47 -31.15
CA GLY A 2 4.03 0.73 -30.35
C GLY A 2 4.01 0.35 -28.88
N GLY A 3 5.13 0.53 -28.19
CA GLY A 3 5.15 0.52 -26.73
C GLY A 3 4.78 1.90 -26.21
N GLN A 4 4.21 1.96 -25.02
CA GLN A 4 3.98 3.23 -24.31
C GLN A 4 5.07 3.40 -23.25
N VAL A 5 5.76 4.53 -23.28
CA VAL A 5 6.62 4.95 -22.17
C VAL A 5 5.71 5.54 -21.10
N VAL A 6 5.80 5.01 -19.89
CA VAL A 6 5.05 5.48 -18.73
C VAL A 6 6.02 5.72 -17.59
N GLU A 7 5.76 6.72 -16.76
CA GLU A 7 6.60 6.96 -15.59
C GLU A 7 6.23 5.98 -14.48
N LEU A 8 7.25 5.40 -13.83
CA LEU A 8 7.03 4.60 -12.62
C LEU A 8 6.29 5.39 -11.54
N SER A 9 6.53 6.70 -11.48
CA SER A 9 5.90 7.64 -10.55
C SER A 9 4.38 7.66 -10.68
N ASP A 10 3.81 7.31 -11.83
CA ASP A 10 2.37 7.29 -12.08
C ASP A 10 1.67 6.12 -11.39
N PHE A 11 2.40 5.04 -11.15
CA PHE A 11 1.91 3.80 -10.53
C PHE A 11 2.34 3.66 -9.06
N MET A 12 3.14 4.60 -8.54
CA MET A 12 3.53 4.55 -7.14
C MET A 12 2.42 5.10 -6.23
N PRO A 13 2.17 4.48 -5.06
CA PRO A 13 1.21 5.00 -4.10
C PRO A 13 1.63 6.39 -3.59
N LYS A 14 0.81 7.42 -3.83
CA LYS A 14 1.06 8.82 -3.45
C LYS A 14 0.27 9.21 -2.21
N ASN A 15 0.83 10.05 -1.35
CA ASN A 15 0.09 10.58 -0.19
C ASN A 15 -1.11 11.38 -0.67
N LYS A 16 -2.31 11.06 -0.17
CA LYS A 16 -3.51 11.84 -0.49
C LYS A 16 -3.46 13.26 0.09
N SER A 17 -2.80 13.42 1.23
CA SER A 17 -2.58 14.70 1.91
C SER A 17 -1.36 14.61 2.82
N LEU A 18 -0.76 15.76 3.16
CA LEU A 18 0.39 15.87 4.07
C LEU A 18 0.15 15.20 5.45
N LEU A 19 -1.11 15.13 5.87
CA LEU A 19 -1.52 14.57 7.16
C LEU A 19 -2.18 13.19 7.05
N SER A 20 -2.40 12.69 5.82
CA SER A 20 -3.10 11.42 5.61
C SER A 20 -2.12 10.26 5.51
N SER A 21 -2.39 9.20 6.27
CA SER A 21 -1.73 7.91 6.06
C SER A 21 -2.19 7.26 4.76
N ASN A 22 -3.31 7.66 4.16
CA ASN A 22 -3.85 7.04 2.96
C ASN A 22 -2.95 7.28 1.75
N ARG A 23 -2.96 6.31 0.83
CA ARG A 23 -2.18 6.36 -0.40
C ARG A 23 -3.07 6.15 -1.62
N LEU A 24 -2.95 7.01 -2.62
CA LEU A 24 -3.63 6.89 -3.90
C LEU A 24 -2.75 6.16 -4.90
N LEU A 25 -3.34 5.22 -5.61
CA LEU A 25 -2.75 4.41 -6.67
C LEU A 25 -3.60 4.61 -7.92
N ARG A 26 -2.96 4.80 -9.07
CA ARG A 26 -3.66 4.90 -10.36
C ARG A 26 -3.21 3.76 -11.27
N ASN A 27 -4.16 3.11 -11.93
CA ASN A 27 -3.84 2.06 -12.89
C ASN A 27 -3.68 2.61 -14.32
N SER A 28 -3.35 1.72 -15.25
CA SER A 28 -3.13 2.08 -16.66
C SER A 28 -4.41 2.56 -17.37
N SER A 29 -5.57 2.08 -16.93
CA SER A 29 -6.90 2.53 -17.39
C SER A 29 -7.28 3.92 -16.88
N GLY A 30 -6.50 4.46 -15.93
CA GLY A 30 -6.74 5.76 -15.32
C GLY A 30 -7.66 5.72 -14.10
N GLU A 31 -8.08 4.53 -13.65
CA GLU A 31 -8.85 4.32 -12.43
C GLU A 31 -8.00 4.59 -11.19
N GLU A 32 -8.64 5.13 -10.16
CA GLU A 32 -7.98 5.48 -8.90
C GLU A 32 -8.42 4.54 -7.79
N PHE A 33 -7.43 4.11 -7.01
CA PHE A 33 -7.58 3.23 -5.87
C PHE A 33 -6.95 3.89 -4.64
N GLU A 34 -7.64 3.84 -3.52
CA GLU A 34 -7.17 4.39 -2.25
C GLU A 34 -6.87 3.26 -1.27
N TRP A 35 -5.59 3.16 -0.90
CA TRP A 35 -5.14 2.36 0.21
C TRP A 35 -5.33 3.12 1.53
N LYS A 36 -6.29 2.65 2.32
CA LYS A 36 -6.59 3.11 3.68
C LYS A 36 -5.70 2.37 4.67
N LEU A 37 -4.76 3.10 5.29
CA LEU A 37 -3.78 2.56 6.24
C LEU A 37 -4.33 2.64 7.67
N GLU A 38 -5.23 1.71 8.00
CA GLU A 38 -5.79 1.52 9.34
C GLU A 38 -5.21 0.26 10.02
N ARG A 39 -5.93 -0.35 10.98
CA ARG A 39 -5.54 -1.64 11.60
C ARG A 39 -5.45 -2.78 10.59
N LYS A 40 -6.25 -2.71 9.53
CA LYS A 40 -6.16 -3.53 8.33
C LYS A 40 -5.97 -2.58 7.15
N ILE A 41 -5.11 -2.94 6.22
CA ILE A 41 -4.83 -2.11 5.06
C ILE A 41 -5.81 -2.50 3.96
N HIS A 42 -6.76 -1.63 3.65
CA HIS A 42 -7.79 -1.88 2.65
C HIS A 42 -7.56 -0.99 1.43
N CYS A 43 -7.71 -1.55 0.24
CA CYS A 43 -7.70 -0.82 -1.02
C CYS A 43 -9.13 -0.69 -1.51
N VAL A 44 -9.60 0.54 -1.74
CA VAL A 44 -10.92 0.80 -2.30
C VAL A 44 -10.80 1.45 -3.67
N ASN A 45 -11.68 1.10 -4.59
CA ASN A 45 -11.85 1.87 -5.82
C ASN A 45 -12.53 3.20 -5.46
N VAL A 46 -11.94 4.33 -5.86
CA VAL A 46 -12.40 5.68 -5.46
C VAL A 46 -13.77 6.01 -6.06
N ALA A 47 -14.06 5.51 -7.26
CA ALA A 47 -15.32 5.80 -7.96
C ALA A 47 -16.50 4.99 -7.41
N THR A 48 -16.27 3.75 -6.98
CA THR A 48 -17.34 2.83 -6.56
C THR A 48 -17.39 2.58 -5.06
N ASP A 49 -16.37 3.02 -4.31
CA ASP A 49 -16.12 2.70 -2.90
C ASP A 49 -16.05 1.18 -2.61
N ALA A 50 -15.91 0.36 -3.65
CA ALA A 50 -15.78 -1.09 -3.52
C ALA A 50 -14.39 -1.43 -2.95
N ASN A 51 -14.34 -2.30 -1.95
CA ASN A 51 -13.09 -2.89 -1.48
C ASN A 51 -12.58 -3.88 -2.52
N VAL A 52 -11.42 -3.58 -3.12
CA VAL A 52 -10.82 -4.37 -4.19
C VAL A 52 -9.61 -5.18 -3.72
N ALA A 53 -9.00 -4.81 -2.60
CA ALA A 53 -7.93 -5.59 -1.99
C ALA A 53 -7.84 -5.36 -0.48
N THR A 54 -7.51 -6.40 0.28
CA THR A 54 -7.24 -6.30 1.72
C THR A 54 -5.91 -6.95 2.05
N PHE A 55 -5.02 -6.19 2.67
CA PHE A 55 -3.75 -6.68 3.17
C PHE A 55 -3.82 -7.00 4.66
N TYR A 56 -3.56 -8.27 4.95
CA TYR A 56 -3.45 -8.83 6.28
C TYR A 56 -1.99 -8.84 6.67
N ARG A 57 -1.60 -7.83 7.46
CA ARG A 57 -0.24 -7.70 7.97
C ARG A 57 0.07 -8.83 8.95
N ALA A 58 1.25 -9.41 8.81
CA ALA A 58 1.85 -10.28 9.80
C ALA A 58 2.12 -9.52 11.11
N THR A 59 1.66 -10.06 12.25
CA THR A 59 1.92 -9.46 13.58
C THR A 59 3.40 -9.36 13.95
N HIS A 60 4.28 -10.07 13.22
CA HIS A 60 5.74 -10.09 13.42
C HIS A 60 6.51 -9.81 12.11
N GLY A 61 5.87 -9.14 11.15
CA GLY A 61 6.46 -8.77 9.85
C GLY A 61 6.28 -9.82 8.75
N ILE A 62 6.20 -9.34 7.51
CA ILE A 62 5.84 -10.07 6.27
C ILE A 62 6.59 -11.38 5.99
N PHE A 63 7.75 -11.63 6.60
CA PHE A 63 8.53 -12.86 6.42
C PHE A 63 8.36 -13.87 7.57
N HIS A 64 7.46 -13.60 8.52
CA HIS A 64 7.28 -14.47 9.67
C HIS A 64 6.55 -15.78 9.30
N LYS A 65 7.26 -16.90 9.36
CA LYS A 65 6.77 -18.22 8.90
C LYS A 65 5.47 -18.68 9.58
N LYS A 66 5.21 -18.29 10.84
CA LYS A 66 4.00 -18.69 11.59
C LYS A 66 2.83 -17.70 11.46
N HIS A 67 3.11 -16.48 11.00
CA HIS A 67 2.12 -15.46 10.76
C HIS A 67 2.45 -14.79 9.42
N PRO A 68 2.29 -15.50 8.29
CA PRO A 68 2.53 -14.91 6.98
C PRO A 68 1.67 -13.67 6.79
N ALA A 69 2.17 -12.73 5.99
CA ALA A 69 1.30 -11.68 5.47
C ALA A 69 0.58 -12.21 4.22
N TYR A 70 -0.65 -11.76 4.02
CA TYR A 70 -1.46 -12.15 2.87
C TYR A 70 -2.13 -10.92 2.29
N ILE A 71 -2.28 -10.91 0.97
CA ILE A 71 -3.12 -9.94 0.27
C ILE A 71 -4.26 -10.72 -0.36
N ASP A 72 -5.48 -10.32 -0.04
CA ASP A 72 -6.70 -10.80 -0.67
C ASP A 72 -7.09 -9.78 -1.74
N ILE A 73 -7.27 -10.22 -2.99
CA ILE A 73 -7.52 -9.37 -4.15
C ILE A 73 -8.82 -9.82 -4.82
N SER A 74 -9.75 -8.89 -4.99
CA SER A 74 -11.01 -9.12 -5.68
C SER A 74 -10.80 -9.53 -7.14
N GLU A 75 -11.63 -10.44 -7.64
CA GLU A 75 -11.63 -10.86 -9.06
C GLU A 75 -11.74 -9.68 -10.04
N GLN A 76 -12.36 -8.58 -9.62
CA GLN A 76 -12.50 -7.36 -10.42
C GLN A 76 -11.16 -6.77 -10.85
N VAL A 77 -10.12 -6.90 -10.03
CA VAL A 77 -8.80 -6.28 -10.25
C VAL A 77 -7.66 -7.31 -10.29
N ILE A 78 -7.98 -8.60 -10.34
CA ILE A 78 -6.97 -9.68 -10.32
C ILE A 78 -6.01 -9.63 -11.53
N HIS A 79 -6.48 -9.08 -12.65
CA HIS A 79 -5.67 -8.85 -13.85
C HIS A 79 -4.55 -7.82 -13.63
N GLU A 80 -4.65 -7.00 -12.59
CA GLU A 80 -3.63 -6.02 -12.17
C GLU A 80 -2.96 -6.42 -10.85
N GLN A 81 -3.02 -7.69 -10.44
CA GLN A 81 -2.53 -8.16 -9.13
C GLN A 81 -1.12 -7.67 -8.79
N ASP A 82 -0.20 -7.62 -9.77
CA ASP A 82 1.19 -7.24 -9.58
C ASP A 82 1.31 -5.79 -9.10
N LEU A 83 0.44 -4.91 -9.60
CA LEU A 83 0.35 -3.51 -9.20
C LEU A 83 -0.06 -3.40 -7.72
N PHE A 84 -1.10 -4.13 -7.31
CA PHE A 84 -1.59 -4.13 -5.93
C PHE A 84 -0.58 -4.75 -4.95
N VAL A 85 0.09 -5.84 -5.34
CA VAL A 85 1.16 -6.46 -4.55
C VAL A 85 2.33 -5.49 -4.37
N LEU A 86 2.80 -4.87 -5.45
CA LEU A 86 3.91 -3.91 -5.40
C LEU A 86 3.56 -2.69 -4.55
N ALA A 87 2.38 -2.11 -4.76
CA ALA A 87 1.87 -1.00 -3.94
C ALA A 87 1.84 -1.37 -2.46
N CYS A 88 1.34 -2.57 -2.13
CA CYS A 88 1.31 -3.08 -0.78
C CYS A 88 2.71 -3.18 -0.15
N LEU A 89 3.69 -3.72 -0.88
CA LEU A 89 5.06 -3.85 -0.41
C LEU A 89 5.71 -2.48 -0.15
N ILE A 90 5.52 -1.51 -1.06
CA ILE A 90 6.03 -0.14 -0.90
C ILE A 90 5.47 0.49 0.38
N MET A 91 4.15 0.38 0.59
CA MET A 91 3.50 0.92 1.78
C MET A 91 3.99 0.26 3.07
N GLU A 92 4.18 -1.06 3.07
CA GLU A 92 4.71 -1.78 4.23
C GLU A 92 6.14 -1.36 4.57
N ILE A 93 7.01 -1.20 3.56
CA ILE A 93 8.37 -0.69 3.72
C ILE A 93 8.32 0.72 4.33
N HIS A 94 7.49 1.61 3.77
CA HIS A 94 7.36 2.98 4.25
C HIS A 94 6.86 3.05 5.70
N TRP A 95 5.85 2.25 6.04
CA TRP A 95 5.31 2.16 7.40
C TRP A 95 6.37 1.70 8.41
N ARG A 96 7.18 0.69 8.07
CA ARG A 96 8.27 0.22 8.93
C ARG A 96 9.34 1.29 9.13
N TYR A 97 9.72 2.00 8.08
CA TYR A 97 10.68 3.10 8.21
C TYR A 97 10.17 4.15 9.18
N GLN A 98 8.92 4.60 9.04
CA GLN A 98 8.33 5.58 9.95
C GLN A 98 8.30 5.09 11.40
N HIS A 99 7.89 3.84 11.66
CA HIS A 99 7.86 3.30 13.03
C HIS A 99 9.24 3.11 13.66
N ILE A 100 10.26 2.72 12.89
CA ILE A 100 11.64 2.60 13.39
C ILE A 100 12.18 3.99 13.79
N PHE A 101 11.98 5.00 12.95
CA PHE A 101 12.47 6.35 13.22
C PHE A 101 11.70 7.07 14.33
N SER A 102 10.38 6.88 14.44
CA SER A 102 9.60 7.41 15.57
C SER A 102 10.04 6.80 16.90
N ASN A 103 10.36 5.50 16.94
CA ASN A 103 10.88 4.86 18.15
C ASN A 103 12.31 5.33 18.50
N ALA A 104 13.15 5.56 17.48
CA ALA A 104 14.50 6.09 17.69
C ALA A 104 14.48 7.55 18.24
N ALA A 105 13.56 8.39 17.77
CA ALA A 105 13.40 9.76 18.26
C ALA A 105 12.93 9.81 19.73
N VAL A 106 12.09 8.87 20.15
CA VAL A 106 11.67 8.76 21.56
C VAL A 106 12.83 8.34 22.47
N SER A 107 13.75 7.50 22.01
CA SER A 107 14.92 7.10 22.80
C SER A 107 15.94 8.22 23.02
N VAL A 108 16.00 9.23 22.15
CA VAL A 108 16.92 10.38 22.30
C VAL A 108 16.33 11.46 23.21
N ALA A 109 15.00 11.56 23.33
CA ALA A 109 14.34 12.55 24.18
C ALA A 109 14.25 12.17 25.67
N VAL A 110 14.75 10.99 26.06
CA VAL A 110 14.72 10.47 27.44
C VAL A 110 16.12 10.42 28.07
N VAL A 111 17.10 11.12 27.50
CA VAL A 111 18.46 11.26 28.06
C VAL A 111 18.74 12.70 28.45
#